data_AF-A0A024TML1-F1
#
_entry.id   AF-A0A024TML1-F1
#
_cell.length_a   1.000
_cell.length_b   1.000
_cell.length_c   1.000
_cell.angle_alpha   90.00
_cell.angle_beta   90.00
_cell.angle_gamma   90.00
#
_symmetry.space_group_name_H-M   'P 1'
#
loop_
_entity.id
_entity.type
_entity.pdbx_description
1 polymer ?
#
loop_
_entity_poly.entity_id
_entity_poly.type
_entity_poly.pdbx_seq_one_letter_code
_entity_poly.pdbx_strand_id
1 'polypeptide(L)'
;MVYQIKATERMANASKEMREVWKSYLYARMFLPPAIPQKQVEAFQLMYKGVKLTWEKYQTHPVKCVATPLLQIPTFLLMAYSTRELVRSGRVEGLDTGGVWMFQNLVEADGTLILPALAVGCTYLNFELMGTSKVKLIQALKDKFQYIPLLSFPFICQMPQGIFFYWLASSWCSFAQTMALRQPSIRRALGLRDITASSLAAAPVPSSANSLLPSAPLPTTPRQKRL
;
A
#
# COMPACT_ATOMS: atom_id res chain seq x y z
N MET A 1 3.60 -3.56 -12.47
CA MET A 1 2.70 -4.29 -11.55
C MET A 1 3.15 -5.72 -11.22
N VAL A 2 3.32 -6.65 -12.18
CA VAL A 2 3.71 -8.07 -11.91
C VAL A 2 4.99 -8.19 -11.08
N TYR A 3 6.02 -7.39 -11.39
CA TYR A 3 7.26 -7.35 -10.62
C TYR A 3 7.04 -6.97 -9.15
N GLN A 4 6.18 -5.97 -8.88
CA GLN A 4 5.81 -5.60 -7.51
C GLN A 4 5.07 -6.74 -6.80
N ILE A 5 4.15 -7.43 -7.48
CA ILE A 5 3.42 -8.57 -6.88
C ILE A 5 4.41 -9.65 -6.45
N LYS A 6 5.36 -10.02 -7.32
CA LYS A 6 6.43 -10.99 -6.99
C LYS A 6 7.31 -10.50 -5.83
N ALA A 7 7.68 -9.22 -5.81
CA ALA A 7 8.45 -8.63 -4.71
C ALA A 7 7.68 -8.68 -3.38
N THR A 8 6.39 -8.35 -3.39
CA THR A 8 5.51 -8.38 -2.22
C THR A 8 5.27 -9.80 -1.72
N GLU A 9 5.13 -10.79 -2.61
CA GLU A 9 5.02 -12.20 -2.22
C GLU A 9 6.30 -12.70 -1.52
N ARG A 10 7.47 -12.36 -2.04
CA ARG A 10 8.74 -12.70 -1.39
C ARG A 10 8.91 -11.96 -0.05
N MET A 11 8.49 -10.70 0.02
CA MET A 11 8.48 -9.90 1.26
C MET A 11 7.55 -10.51 2.31
N ALA A 12 6.39 -11.01 1.91
CA ALA A 12 5.47 -11.70 2.81
C ALA A 12 6.10 -12.96 3.43
N ASN A 13 6.88 -13.73 2.66
CA ASN A 13 7.65 -14.86 3.19
C ASN A 13 8.74 -14.39 4.15
N ALA A 14 9.51 -13.35 3.78
CA ALA A 14 10.57 -12.77 4.59
C ALA A 14 10.06 -12.11 5.89
N SER A 15 8.80 -11.67 5.92
CA SER A 15 8.17 -11.01 7.09
C SER A 15 8.10 -11.90 8.34
N LYS A 16 8.17 -13.22 8.18
CA LYS A 16 8.22 -14.16 9.31
C LYS A 16 9.59 -14.09 10.00
N GLU A 17 10.67 -14.25 9.23
CA GLU A 17 12.04 -14.17 9.76
C GLU A 17 12.36 -12.76 10.27
N MET A 18 11.90 -11.70 9.58
CA MET A 18 12.05 -10.32 10.08
C MET A 18 11.37 -10.10 11.43
N ARG A 19 10.22 -10.73 11.68
CA ARG A 19 9.55 -10.64 12.98
C ARG A 19 10.33 -11.33 14.08
N GLU A 20 11.00 -12.44 13.79
CA GLU A 20 11.88 -13.11 14.76
C GLU A 20 13.12 -12.28 15.06
N VAL A 21 13.78 -11.70 14.04
CA VAL A 21 14.89 -10.74 14.24
C VAL A 21 14.46 -9.53 15.07
N TRP A 22 13.24 -9.03 14.85
CA TRP A 22 12.67 -7.94 15.64
C TRP A 22 12.43 -8.34 17.10
N LYS A 23 11.88 -9.52 17.34
CA LYS A 23 11.68 -10.05 18.71
C LYS A 23 13.01 -10.25 19.43
N SER A 24 14.03 -10.80 18.78
CA SER A 24 15.35 -10.98 19.39
C SER A 24 15.99 -9.63 19.71
N TYR A 25 15.81 -8.62 18.87
CA TYR A 25 16.23 -7.25 19.16
C TYR A 25 15.48 -6.66 20.37
N LEU A 26 14.15 -6.78 20.42
CA LEU A 26 13.37 -6.31 21.56
C LEU A 26 13.77 -7.00 22.86
N TYR A 27 14.01 -8.30 22.83
CA TYR A 27 14.49 -9.08 23.96
C TYR A 27 15.86 -8.58 24.42
N ALA A 28 16.83 -8.45 23.51
CA ALA A 28 18.15 -7.91 23.84
C ALA A 28 18.05 -6.49 24.42
N ARG A 29 17.20 -5.63 23.85
CA ARG A 29 17.00 -4.25 24.31
C ARG A 29 16.45 -4.18 25.74
N MET A 30 15.68 -5.17 26.18
CA MET A 30 15.13 -5.23 27.54
C MET A 30 16.23 -5.38 28.62
N PHE A 31 17.38 -5.95 28.27
CA PHE A 31 18.52 -6.16 29.17
C PHE A 31 19.64 -5.12 28.99
N LEU A 32 19.50 -4.17 28.06
CA LEU A 32 20.51 -3.13 27.83
C LEU A 32 20.26 -1.93 28.77
N PRO A 33 21.29 -1.46 29.51
CA PRO A 33 21.15 -0.27 30.35
C PRO A 33 20.77 0.96 29.52
N PRO A 34 19.74 1.74 29.89
CA PRO A 34 19.31 2.92 29.13
C PRO A 34 20.35 4.05 29.13
N ALA A 35 21.34 4.00 30.03
CA ALA A 35 22.34 5.04 30.23
C ALA A 35 23.49 5.04 29.20
N ILE A 36 23.65 4.00 28.38
CA ILE A 36 24.75 3.89 27.40
C ILE A 36 24.19 3.92 25.98
N PRO A 37 24.22 5.08 25.29
CA PRO A 37 23.71 5.20 23.92
C PRO A 37 24.42 4.25 22.93
N GLN A 38 25.71 3.99 23.14
CA GLN A 38 26.54 3.19 22.24
C GLN A 38 26.01 1.75 22.05
N LYS A 39 25.68 1.07 23.15
CA LYS A 39 25.18 -0.32 23.09
C LYS A 39 23.81 -0.41 22.42
N GLN A 40 22.99 0.63 22.55
CA GLN A 40 21.70 0.70 21.86
C GLN A 40 21.87 0.89 20.35
N VAL A 41 22.86 1.70 19.94
CA VAL A 41 23.23 1.87 18.54
C VAL A 41 23.76 0.56 17.96
N GLU A 42 24.63 -0.16 18.67
CA GLU A 42 25.13 -1.47 18.25
C GLU A 42 24.00 -2.51 18.11
N ALA A 43 23.09 -2.58 19.08
CA ALA A 43 21.93 -3.46 19.01
C ALA A 43 21.03 -3.13 17.81
N PHE A 44 20.84 -1.84 17.52
CA PHE A 44 20.08 -1.39 16.36
C PHE A 44 20.80 -1.72 15.03
N GLN A 45 22.12 -1.54 14.97
CA GLN A 45 22.93 -1.92 13.80
C GLN A 45 22.89 -3.43 13.55
N LEU A 46 22.96 -4.24 14.61
CA LEU A 46 22.86 -5.70 14.52
C LEU A 46 21.48 -6.12 13.99
N MET A 47 20.41 -5.51 14.51
CA MET A 47 19.06 -5.70 13.99
C MET A 47 18.97 -5.31 12.51
N TYR A 48 19.49 -4.15 12.13
CA TYR A 48 19.49 -3.67 10.74
C TYR A 48 20.26 -4.63 9.82
N LYS A 49 21.40 -5.14 10.26
CA LYS A 49 22.19 -6.14 9.54
C LYS A 49 21.42 -7.45 9.38
N GLY A 50 20.74 -7.93 10.43
CA GLY A 50 19.89 -9.12 10.37
C GLY A 50 18.72 -8.97 9.39
N VAL A 51 18.05 -7.82 9.39
CA VAL A 51 16.99 -7.50 8.42
C VAL A 51 17.56 -7.43 7.00
N LYS A 52 18.72 -6.80 6.80
CA LYS A 52 19.39 -6.72 5.49
C LYS A 52 19.77 -8.09 4.94
N LEU A 53 20.34 -8.97 5.76
CA LEU A 53 20.64 -10.35 5.37
C LEU A 53 19.38 -11.13 4.99
N THR A 54 18.28 -10.90 5.72
CA THR A 54 16.98 -11.49 5.38
C THR A 54 16.51 -11.00 4.00
N TRP A 55 16.65 -9.71 3.71
CA TRP A 55 16.32 -9.16 2.38
C TRP A 55 17.17 -9.76 1.26
N GLU A 56 18.46 -9.94 1.47
CA GLU A 56 19.38 -10.56 0.50
C GLU A 56 19.03 -12.05 0.26
N LYS A 57 18.75 -12.80 1.33
CA LYS A 57 18.34 -14.22 1.26
C LYS A 57 17.08 -14.42 0.41
N TYR A 58 16.08 -13.56 0.60
CA TYR A 58 14.82 -13.66 -0.16
C TYR A 58 14.83 -12.84 -1.47
N GLN A 59 15.94 -12.17 -1.80
CA GLN A 59 16.08 -11.29 -2.98
C GLN A 59 14.98 -10.22 -3.06
N THR A 60 14.67 -9.59 -1.93
CA THR A 60 13.59 -8.58 -1.79
C THR A 60 14.14 -7.27 -1.28
N HIS A 61 13.42 -6.18 -1.53
CA HIS A 61 13.70 -4.89 -0.92
C HIS A 61 12.38 -4.12 -0.77
N PRO A 62 12.16 -3.37 0.32
CA PRO A 62 10.91 -2.61 0.51
C PRO A 62 10.60 -1.68 -0.67
N VAL A 63 11.61 -1.07 -1.29
CA VAL A 63 11.46 -0.24 -2.49
C VAL A 63 10.83 -1.00 -3.66
N LYS A 64 11.14 -2.29 -3.84
CA LYS A 64 10.56 -3.12 -4.90
C LYS A 64 9.06 -3.39 -4.66
N CYS A 65 8.63 -3.39 -3.39
CA CYS A 65 7.22 -3.57 -3.00
C CYS A 65 6.37 -2.30 -3.20
N VAL A 66 7.00 -1.12 -3.26
CA VAL A 66 6.34 0.17 -3.49
C VAL A 66 6.70 0.81 -4.84
N ALA A 67 7.27 0.03 -5.77
CA ALA A 67 7.74 0.53 -7.05
C ALA A 67 6.61 1.07 -7.95
N THR A 68 5.44 0.43 -7.98
CA THR A 68 4.29 0.91 -8.79
C THR A 68 3.81 2.28 -8.34
N PRO A 69 3.50 2.54 -7.04
CA PRO A 69 3.08 3.87 -6.62
C PRO A 69 4.18 4.93 -6.80
N LEU A 70 5.46 4.57 -6.67
CA LEU A 70 6.58 5.49 -6.95
C LEU A 70 6.64 5.93 -8.41
N LEU A 71 6.29 5.05 -9.36
CA LEU A 71 6.21 5.40 -10.79
C LEU A 71 4.87 6.08 -11.15
N GLN A 72 3.82 5.81 -10.38
CA GLN A 72 2.50 6.41 -10.59
C GLN A 72 2.52 7.92 -10.37
N ILE A 73 3.23 8.41 -9.34
CA ILE A 73 3.26 9.83 -9.00
C ILE A 73 3.85 10.70 -10.15
N PRO A 74 5.06 10.41 -10.69
CA PRO A 74 5.59 11.14 -11.83
C PRO A 74 4.71 11.05 -13.07
N THR A 75 4.12 9.88 -13.33
CA THR A 75 3.22 9.68 -14.47
C THR A 75 1.98 10.58 -14.36
N PHE A 76 1.40 10.66 -13.16
CA PHE A 76 0.27 11.55 -12.89
C PHE A 76 0.64 13.02 -13.04
N LEU A 77 1.80 13.45 -12.53
CA LEU A 77 2.27 14.83 -12.68
C LEU A 77 2.54 15.19 -14.14
N LEU A 78 3.21 14.30 -14.88
CA LEU A 78 3.49 14.48 -16.30
C LEU A 78 2.19 14.59 -17.09
N MET A 79 1.23 13.72 -16.82
CA MET A 79 -0.11 13.77 -17.42
C MET A 79 -0.83 15.07 -17.08
N ALA A 80 -0.91 15.45 -15.80
CA ALA A 80 -1.62 16.67 -15.40
C ALA A 80 -1.01 17.92 -16.06
N TYR A 81 0.32 17.97 -16.14
CA TYR A 81 1.02 19.03 -16.86
C TYR A 81 0.76 18.98 -18.36
N SER A 82 0.85 17.80 -18.98
CA SER A 82 0.67 17.61 -20.42
C SER A 82 -0.76 17.96 -20.85
N THR A 83 -1.78 17.52 -20.12
CA THR A 83 -3.17 17.84 -20.43
C THR A 83 -3.47 19.32 -20.19
N ARG A 84 -2.90 19.93 -19.15
CA ARG A 84 -3.02 21.38 -18.94
C ARG A 84 -2.39 22.16 -20.08
N GLU A 85 -1.20 21.76 -20.55
CA GLU A 85 -0.54 22.43 -21.66
C GLU A 85 -1.24 22.14 -22.99
N LEU A 86 -1.79 20.94 -23.18
CA LEU A 86 -2.60 20.58 -24.35
C LEU A 86 -3.84 21.49 -24.45
N VAL A 87 -4.55 21.67 -23.34
CA VAL A 87 -5.73 22.54 -23.25
C VAL A 87 -5.37 24.02 -23.41
N ARG A 88 -4.27 24.49 -22.79
CA ARG A 88 -3.88 25.90 -22.78
C ARG A 88 -3.19 26.35 -24.07
N SER A 89 -2.42 25.47 -24.71
CA SER A 89 -1.59 25.84 -25.86
C SER A 89 -2.39 25.99 -27.15
N GLY A 90 -3.60 25.41 -27.23
CA GLY A 90 -4.44 25.45 -28.44
C GLY A 90 -3.78 24.83 -29.67
N ARG A 91 -2.67 24.08 -29.50
CA ARG A 91 -1.85 23.54 -30.59
C ARG A 91 -2.48 22.32 -31.26
N VAL A 92 -3.50 21.74 -30.66
CA VAL A 92 -4.24 20.61 -31.21
C VAL A 92 -5.62 21.12 -31.58
N GLU A 93 -5.81 21.32 -32.88
CA GLU A 93 -7.10 21.68 -33.49
C GLU A 93 -8.10 20.54 -33.28
N GLY A 94 -9.35 20.88 -32.97
CA GLY A 94 -10.43 19.91 -32.75
C GLY A 94 -10.60 19.42 -31.31
N LEU A 95 -9.93 19.99 -30.31
CA LEU A 95 -10.24 19.70 -28.89
C LEU A 95 -11.52 20.38 -28.40
N ASP A 96 -11.99 21.38 -29.12
CA ASP A 96 -13.24 22.11 -28.89
C ASP A 96 -14.47 21.40 -29.47
N THR A 97 -14.26 20.53 -30.46
CA THR A 97 -15.32 19.87 -31.25
C THR A 97 -15.17 18.35 -31.37
N GLY A 98 -14.01 17.79 -30.99
CA GLY A 98 -13.65 16.37 -31.14
C GLY A 98 -14.04 15.50 -29.94
N GLY A 99 -14.97 15.98 -29.14
CA GLY A 99 -15.43 15.28 -27.97
C GLY A 99 -16.42 14.14 -28.23
N VAL A 100 -16.81 13.47 -27.16
CA VAL A 100 -17.59 12.24 -27.23
C VAL A 100 -18.96 12.46 -26.62
N TRP A 101 -19.99 12.11 -27.40
CA TRP A 101 -21.40 12.16 -26.98
C TRP A 101 -21.85 13.59 -26.64
N MET A 102 -22.24 13.87 -25.39
CA MET A 102 -22.67 15.21 -24.95
C MET A 102 -21.50 16.15 -24.58
N PHE A 103 -20.27 15.64 -24.58
CA PHE A 103 -19.06 16.36 -24.15
C PHE A 103 -18.21 16.70 -25.36
N GLN A 104 -18.61 17.72 -26.11
CA GLN A 104 -17.96 18.10 -27.37
C GLN A 104 -16.70 18.94 -27.15
N ASN A 105 -16.70 19.82 -26.14
CA ASN A 105 -15.59 20.71 -25.84
C ASN A 105 -14.74 20.19 -24.66
N LEU A 106 -13.58 19.60 -24.98
CA LEU A 106 -12.68 19.02 -23.99
C LEU A 106 -11.86 20.07 -23.20
N VAL A 107 -11.82 21.31 -23.68
CA VAL A 107 -11.05 22.42 -23.12
C VAL A 107 -11.80 23.08 -21.96
N GLU A 108 -13.13 23.05 -22.01
CA GLU A 108 -14.00 23.62 -20.98
C GLU A 108 -14.19 22.68 -19.79
N ALA A 109 -14.58 23.27 -18.66
CA ALA A 109 -15.01 22.51 -17.49
C ALA A 109 -16.34 21.77 -17.77
N ASP A 110 -16.57 20.65 -17.08
CA ASP A 110 -17.83 19.92 -17.22
C ASP A 110 -18.96 20.63 -16.49
N GLY A 111 -19.87 21.26 -17.24
CA GLY A 111 -21.06 21.90 -16.70
C GLY A 111 -22.13 20.92 -16.18
N THR A 112 -22.07 19.65 -16.59
CA THR A 112 -23.03 18.61 -16.16
C THR A 112 -22.62 17.91 -14.87
N LEU A 113 -21.36 18.07 -14.45
CA LEU A 113 -20.73 17.41 -13.30
C LEU A 113 -20.70 15.86 -13.39
N ILE A 114 -21.05 15.27 -14.53
CA ILE A 114 -21.11 13.83 -14.74
C ILE A 114 -19.70 13.24 -14.82
N LEU A 115 -18.78 13.84 -15.58
CA LEU A 115 -17.40 13.33 -15.69
C LEU A 115 -16.63 13.40 -14.36
N PRO A 116 -16.65 14.51 -13.61
CA PRO A 116 -16.06 14.57 -12.28
C PRO A 116 -16.62 13.49 -11.36
N ALA A 117 -17.93 13.28 -11.36
CA ALA A 117 -18.58 12.27 -10.53
C ALA A 117 -18.14 10.85 -10.90
N LEU A 118 -18.09 10.54 -12.20
CA LEU A 118 -17.62 9.24 -12.68
C LEU A 118 -16.14 9.00 -12.38
N ALA A 119 -15.28 10.01 -12.52
CA ALA A 119 -13.85 9.89 -12.24
C ALA A 119 -13.58 9.64 -10.74
N VAL A 120 -14.29 10.36 -9.86
CA VAL A 120 -14.23 10.11 -8.41
C VAL A 120 -14.78 8.74 -8.07
N GLY A 121 -15.92 8.33 -8.64
CA GLY A 121 -16.48 7.00 -8.46
C GLY A 121 -15.54 5.87 -8.91
N CYS A 122 -14.92 6.02 -10.09
CA CYS A 122 -13.93 5.07 -10.59
C CYS A 122 -12.70 4.98 -9.69
N THR A 123 -12.23 6.11 -9.17
CA THR A 123 -11.09 6.15 -8.24
C THR A 123 -11.45 5.46 -6.92
N TYR A 124 -12.64 5.73 -6.38
CA TYR A 124 -13.16 5.06 -5.20
C TYR A 124 -13.23 3.54 -5.40
N LEU A 125 -13.77 3.09 -6.52
CA LEU A 125 -13.85 1.68 -6.88
C LEU A 125 -12.46 1.04 -7.00
N ASN A 126 -11.48 1.74 -7.58
CA ASN A 126 -10.09 1.27 -7.63
C ASN A 126 -9.50 1.07 -6.22
N PHE A 127 -9.77 1.96 -5.27
CA PHE A 127 -9.34 1.80 -3.87
C PHE A 127 -10.03 0.61 -3.18
N GLU A 128 -11.29 0.34 -3.52
CA GLU A 128 -12.02 -0.83 -3.02
C GLU A 128 -11.41 -2.13 -3.57
N LEU A 129 -11.10 -2.17 -4.87
CA LEU A 129 -10.48 -3.31 -5.55
C LEU A 129 -9.06 -3.63 -5.03
N MET A 130 -8.33 -2.63 -4.54
CA MET A 130 -7.00 -2.79 -3.93
C MET A 130 -7.04 -3.71 -2.69
N GLY A 131 -8.23 -3.99 -2.15
CA GLY A 131 -8.46 -4.92 -1.04
C GLY A 131 -8.19 -4.30 0.34
N THR A 132 -8.33 -5.13 1.37
CA THR A 132 -8.05 -4.75 2.76
C THR A 132 -6.66 -5.20 3.18
N SER A 133 -5.92 -4.30 3.83
CA SER A 133 -4.59 -4.61 4.35
C SER A 133 -4.69 -5.16 5.77
N LYS A 134 -3.89 -6.18 6.09
CA LYS A 134 -3.81 -6.74 7.46
C LYS A 134 -3.16 -5.77 8.45
N VAL A 135 -2.45 -4.76 7.95
CA VAL A 135 -1.80 -3.74 8.78
C VAL A 135 -2.79 -2.60 9.02
N LYS A 136 -3.24 -2.43 10.27
CA LYS A 136 -4.22 -1.40 10.66
C LYS A 136 -3.84 0.01 10.19
N LEU A 137 -2.56 0.38 10.27
CA LEU A 137 -2.07 1.68 9.78
C LEU A 137 -2.27 1.85 8.27
N ILE A 138 -1.94 0.82 7.49
CA ILE A 138 -2.09 0.85 6.03
C ILE A 138 -3.56 0.90 5.64
N GLN A 139 -4.42 0.16 6.36
CA GLN A 139 -5.86 0.23 6.16
C GLN A 139 -6.41 1.63 6.49
N ALA A 140 -6.07 2.18 7.65
CA ALA A 140 -6.52 3.53 8.04
C ALA A 140 -6.00 4.64 7.11
N LEU A 141 -4.80 4.47 6.55
CA LEU A 141 -4.29 5.35 5.50
C LEU A 141 -5.14 5.19 4.23
N LYS A 142 -5.37 3.95 3.77
CA LYS A 142 -6.20 3.67 2.58
C LYS A 142 -7.58 4.32 2.71
N ASP A 143 -8.24 4.12 3.85
CA ASP A 143 -9.58 4.65 4.12
C ASP A 143 -9.57 6.18 4.08
N LYS A 144 -8.56 6.82 4.69
CA LYS A 144 -8.39 8.29 4.61
C LYS A 144 -8.13 8.78 3.17
N PHE A 145 -7.23 8.13 2.44
CA PHE A 145 -6.90 8.49 1.07
C PHE A 145 -8.08 8.32 0.11
N GLN A 146 -8.98 7.37 0.39
CA GLN A 146 -10.20 7.13 -0.39
C GLN A 146 -11.20 8.30 -0.31
N TYR A 147 -11.20 9.07 0.79
CA TYR A 147 -12.05 10.26 0.92
C TYR A 147 -11.46 11.51 0.27
N ILE A 148 -10.15 11.55 -0.01
CA ILE A 148 -9.51 12.73 -0.61
C ILE A 148 -10.17 13.12 -1.94
N PRO A 149 -10.39 12.20 -2.90
CA PRO A 149 -11.09 12.53 -4.14
C PRO A 149 -12.47 13.15 -3.94
N LEU A 150 -13.25 12.66 -2.95
CA LEU A 150 -14.57 13.19 -2.62
C LEU A 150 -14.49 14.61 -2.04
N LEU A 151 -13.56 14.85 -1.12
CA LEU A 151 -13.34 16.18 -0.53
C LEU A 151 -12.81 17.18 -1.57
N SER A 152 -12.01 16.71 -2.53
CA SER A 152 -11.47 17.55 -3.61
C SER A 152 -12.45 17.75 -4.78
N PHE A 153 -13.65 17.18 -4.73
CA PHE A 153 -14.65 17.29 -5.80
C PHE A 153 -14.86 18.72 -6.34
N PRO A 154 -15.07 19.77 -5.52
CA PRO A 154 -15.29 21.13 -6.05
C PRO A 154 -14.07 21.71 -6.79
N PHE A 155 -12.86 21.25 -6.47
CA PHE A 155 -11.65 21.63 -7.20
C PHE A 155 -11.51 20.85 -8.50
N ILE A 156 -11.87 19.56 -8.47
CA ILE A 156 -11.84 18.69 -9.64
C ILE A 156 -12.84 19.19 -10.69
N CYS A 157 -14.03 19.66 -10.31
CA CYS A 157 -15.02 20.18 -11.26
C CYS A 157 -14.55 21.38 -12.09
N GLN A 158 -13.49 22.09 -11.67
CA GLN A 158 -12.90 23.20 -12.42
C GLN A 158 -11.91 22.73 -13.49
N MET A 159 -11.61 21.43 -13.54
CA MET A 159 -10.69 20.87 -14.51
C MET A 159 -11.36 20.71 -15.89
N PRO A 160 -10.60 20.88 -16.99
CA PRO A 160 -11.06 20.61 -18.34
C PRO A 160 -11.58 19.17 -18.52
N GLN A 161 -12.65 19.02 -19.31
CA GLN A 161 -13.30 17.75 -19.62
C GLN A 161 -12.32 16.67 -20.14
N GLY A 162 -11.30 17.06 -20.91
CA GLY A 162 -10.30 16.15 -21.47
C GLY A 162 -9.47 15.38 -20.42
N ILE A 163 -9.25 15.96 -19.23
CA ILE A 163 -8.53 15.28 -18.14
C ILE A 163 -9.32 14.06 -17.66
N PHE A 164 -10.64 14.17 -17.61
CA PHE A 164 -11.50 13.09 -17.13
C PHE A 164 -11.56 11.90 -18.08
N PHE A 165 -11.52 12.12 -19.40
CA PHE A 165 -11.46 11.01 -20.35
C PHE A 165 -10.20 10.16 -20.17
N TYR A 166 -9.05 10.81 -19.97
CA TYR A 166 -7.83 10.09 -19.59
C TYR A 166 -8.02 9.36 -18.25
N TRP A 167 -8.56 10.04 -17.23
CA TRP A 167 -8.69 9.47 -15.89
C TRP A 167 -9.60 8.23 -15.91
N LEU A 168 -10.73 8.30 -16.60
CA LEU A 168 -11.65 7.19 -16.81
C LEU A 168 -10.98 6.05 -17.57
N ALA A 169 -10.28 6.33 -18.68
CA ALA A 169 -9.55 5.32 -19.44
C ALA A 169 -8.46 4.64 -18.59
N SER A 170 -7.66 5.42 -17.85
CA SER A 170 -6.63 4.89 -16.95
C SER A 170 -7.24 4.04 -15.83
N SER A 171 -8.38 4.45 -15.27
CA SER A 171 -9.09 3.71 -14.24
C SER A 171 -9.65 2.40 -14.80
N TRP A 172 -10.15 2.42 -16.03
CA TRP A 172 -10.66 1.24 -16.73
C TRP A 172 -9.53 0.25 -17.05
N CYS A 173 -8.39 0.74 -17.56
CA CYS A 173 -7.19 -0.07 -17.77
C CYS A 173 -6.71 -0.70 -16.44
N SER A 174 -6.75 0.06 -15.34
CA SER A 174 -6.39 -0.45 -14.01
C SER A 174 -7.37 -1.52 -13.50
N PHE A 175 -8.66 -1.32 -13.75
CA PHE A 175 -9.70 -2.31 -13.45
C PHE A 175 -9.50 -3.58 -14.25
N ALA A 176 -9.32 -3.46 -15.57
CA ALA A 176 -9.06 -4.57 -16.47
C ALA A 176 -7.79 -5.33 -16.07
N GLN A 177 -6.70 -4.62 -15.73
CA GLN A 177 -5.46 -5.22 -15.24
C GLN A 177 -5.70 -5.97 -13.92
N THR A 178 -6.45 -5.40 -12.99
CA THR A 178 -6.77 -6.03 -11.70
C THR A 178 -7.64 -7.27 -11.88
N MET A 179 -8.66 -7.20 -12.73
CA MET A 179 -9.52 -8.34 -13.07
C MET A 179 -8.73 -9.47 -13.74
N ALA A 180 -7.88 -9.13 -14.72
CA ALA A 180 -7.00 -10.09 -15.37
C ALA A 180 -6.07 -10.78 -14.34
N LEU A 181 -5.49 -10.02 -13.41
CA LEU A 181 -4.61 -10.57 -12.36
C LEU A 181 -5.37 -11.33 -11.24
N ARG A 182 -6.69 -11.26 -11.20
CA ARG A 182 -7.51 -12.10 -10.31
C ARG A 182 -7.75 -13.49 -10.90
N GLN A 183 -7.73 -13.63 -12.23
CA GLN A 183 -7.95 -14.91 -12.89
C GLN A 183 -6.77 -15.86 -12.67
N PRO A 184 -6.97 -17.05 -12.05
CA PRO A 184 -5.89 -18.00 -11.77
C PRO A 184 -5.12 -18.43 -13.02
N SER A 185 -5.78 -18.58 -14.18
CA SER A 185 -5.12 -18.95 -15.44
C SER A 185 -4.06 -17.93 -15.85
N ILE A 186 -4.37 -16.64 -15.74
CA ILE A 186 -3.44 -15.54 -16.08
C ILE A 186 -2.32 -15.44 -15.04
N ARG A 187 -2.65 -15.65 -13.75
CA ARG A 187 -1.64 -15.68 -12.67
C ARG A 187 -0.62 -16.79 -12.87
N ARG A 188 -1.07 -18.01 -13.20
CA ARG A 188 -0.19 -19.15 -13.50
C ARG A 188 0.70 -18.87 -14.71
N ALA A 189 0.14 -18.32 -15.79
CA ALA A 189 0.91 -17.93 -16.96
C ALA A 189 2.01 -16.90 -16.62
N LEU A 190 1.74 -16.00 -15.67
CA LEU A 190 2.70 -15.00 -15.19
C LEU A 190 3.64 -15.50 -14.08
N GLY A 191 3.50 -16.76 -13.64
CA GLY A 191 4.26 -17.35 -12.54
C GLY A 191 3.98 -16.68 -11.19
N LEU A 192 2.72 -16.31 -10.94
CA LEU A 192 2.21 -15.75 -9.69
C LEU A 192 1.42 -16.81 -8.92
N ARG A 193 1.38 -16.73 -7.58
CA ARG A 193 0.63 -17.68 -6.75
C ARG A 193 -0.88 -17.48 -6.92
N ASP A 194 -1.70 -18.52 -6.95
CA ASP A 194 -3.17 -18.36 -7.04
C ASP A 194 -3.74 -17.64 -5.80
N ILE A 195 -4.81 -16.84 -5.98
CA ILE A 195 -5.51 -16.15 -4.86
C ILE A 195 -6.32 -17.13 -4.00
N THR A 196 -6.61 -18.32 -4.51
CA THR A 196 -7.50 -19.28 -3.86
C THR A 196 -6.71 -20.26 -2.97
N ALA A 197 -6.44 -19.88 -1.72
CA ALA A 197 -6.24 -20.78 -0.55
C ALA A 197 -5.78 -20.01 0.69
N SER A 198 -4.94 -18.97 0.54
CA SER A 198 -4.32 -18.32 1.71
C SER A 198 -5.20 -17.27 2.40
N SER A 199 -6.34 -16.89 1.82
CA SER A 199 -7.29 -15.94 2.42
C SER A 199 -8.48 -16.60 3.12
N LEU A 200 -8.80 -17.87 2.78
CA LEU A 200 -9.92 -18.61 3.39
C LEU A 200 -9.47 -19.51 4.56
N ALA A 201 -8.18 -19.80 4.68
CA ALA A 201 -7.60 -20.55 5.81
C ALA A 201 -7.22 -19.64 7.00
N ALA A 202 -7.93 -18.52 7.21
CA ALA A 202 -7.95 -17.86 8.51
C ALA A 202 -8.97 -18.60 9.39
N ALA A 203 -8.61 -19.82 9.80
CA ALA A 203 -9.26 -20.46 10.93
C ALA A 203 -9.26 -19.47 12.11
N PRO A 204 -10.36 -19.37 12.88
CA PRO A 204 -10.37 -18.56 14.09
C PRO A 204 -9.25 -19.08 14.98
N VAL A 205 -8.30 -18.22 15.32
CA VAL A 205 -7.32 -18.52 16.36
C VAL A 205 -8.15 -18.78 17.62
N PRO A 206 -8.20 -20.02 18.18
CA PRO A 206 -8.86 -20.19 19.45
C PRO A 206 -8.09 -19.36 20.47
N SER A 207 -8.79 -18.36 21.01
CA SER A 207 -8.35 -17.55 22.13
C SER A 207 -8.02 -18.48 23.31
N SER A 208 -6.76 -18.89 23.38
CA SER A 208 -6.16 -19.57 24.52
C SER A 208 -5.09 -18.66 25.12
N ALA A 209 -5.46 -17.39 25.30
CA ALA A 209 -4.80 -16.50 26.24
C ALA A 209 -5.42 -16.73 27.61
N ASN A 210 -4.99 -17.81 28.29
CA ASN A 210 -5.02 -18.02 29.74
C ASN A 210 -4.56 -19.45 30.04
N SER A 211 -3.25 -19.67 30.24
CA SER A 211 -2.70 -20.83 31.00
C SER A 211 -1.18 -21.00 30.98
N LEU A 212 -0.38 -20.10 30.38
CA LEU A 212 1.10 -20.25 30.34
C LEU A 212 1.87 -19.29 31.27
N LEU A 213 1.31 -18.98 32.43
CA LEU A 213 2.12 -18.55 33.57
C LEU A 213 2.31 -19.75 34.50
N PRO A 214 3.53 -20.28 34.67
CA PRO A 214 3.82 -21.13 35.81
C PRO A 214 3.68 -20.25 37.07
N SER A 215 2.68 -20.54 37.89
CA SER A 215 2.54 -19.99 39.24
C SER A 215 3.60 -20.60 40.15
N ALA A 216 4.84 -20.12 40.03
CA ALA A 216 5.90 -20.40 40.98
C ALA A 216 5.88 -19.34 42.10
N PRO A 217 5.74 -19.71 43.38
CA PRO A 217 5.80 -18.78 44.50
C PRO A 217 7.23 -18.26 44.71
N LEU A 218 7.35 -16.95 44.97
CA LEU A 218 8.60 -16.29 45.36
C LEU A 218 9.18 -16.91 46.65
N PRO A 219 10.48 -17.28 46.69
CA PRO A 219 11.11 -17.70 47.93
C PRO A 219 11.33 -16.49 48.85
N THR A 220 10.81 -16.57 50.06
CA THR A 220 11.02 -15.59 51.13
C THR A 220 12.41 -15.74 51.73
N THR A 221 13.21 -14.68 51.66
CA THR A 221 14.52 -14.60 52.33
C THR A 221 14.32 -14.47 53.85
N PRO A 222 15.00 -15.26 54.71
CA PRO A 222 14.88 -15.10 56.15
C PRO A 222 15.63 -13.84 56.62
N ARG A 223 14.93 -12.99 57.37
CA ARG A 223 15.44 -11.82 58.06
C ARG A 223 16.43 -12.26 59.15
N GLN A 224 17.73 -12.04 58.93
CA GLN A 224 18.76 -12.21 59.97
C GLN A 224 18.48 -11.26 61.14
N LYS A 225 18.27 -11.82 62.33
CA LYS A 225 18.36 -11.11 63.60
C LYS A 225 19.83 -10.71 63.82
N ARG A 226 20.11 -9.43 64.02
CA ARG A 226 21.30 -8.99 64.74
C ARG A 226 20.89 -8.64 66.17
N LEU A 227 21.67 -9.22 67.09
CA LEU A 227 21.80 -8.84 68.50
C LEU A 227 22.26 -7.39 68.61
#